data_AF-A0A345QXG6-F1
#
_entry.id   AF-A0A345QXG6-F1
#
_cell.length_a   1.000
_cell.length_b   1.000
_cell.length_c   1.000
_cell.angle_alpha   90.00
_cell.angle_beta   90.00
_cell.angle_gamma   90.00
#
_symmetry.space_group_name_H-M   'P 1'
#
loop_
_entity.id
_entity.type
_entity.pdbx_description
1 polymer ?
#
loop_
_entity_poly.entity_id
_entity_poly.type
_entity_poly.pdbx_seq_one_letter_code
_entity_poly.pdbx_strand_id
1 'polypeptide(L)'
;MTDTLTTLAKSVQGAVSYHAGRAAELQVSDDYRRRGFDLAHERWRGKAGEIDLIMRDGDGIVFVEVKKSKSHDSALQRLNRKQMRRIYRSAEEFIGGEPKGALTDVRFDVALVDQTGDLRILENAFGHD
;
A
#
# COMPACT_ATOMS: atom_id res chain seq x y z
N MET A 1 18.23 31.33 -14.39
CA MET A 1 16.78 31.26 -14.68
C MET A 1 16.28 29.85 -15.02
N THR A 2 17.07 29.00 -15.69
CA THR A 2 16.68 27.61 -16.05
C THR A 2 16.60 26.62 -14.86
N ASP A 3 17.42 26.81 -13.83
CA ASP A 3 17.50 25.89 -12.69
C ASP A 3 16.30 26.02 -11.72
N THR A 4 15.81 27.25 -11.53
CA THR A 4 14.64 27.55 -10.69
C THR A 4 13.34 26.96 -11.27
N LEU A 5 13.14 27.09 -12.59
CA LEU A 5 11.97 26.53 -13.29
C LEU A 5 11.96 24.99 -13.25
N THR A 6 13.13 24.36 -13.38
CA THR A 6 13.28 22.91 -13.30
C THR A 6 12.97 22.39 -11.88
N THR A 7 13.43 23.12 -10.85
CA THR A 7 13.17 22.78 -9.44
C THR A 7 11.69 22.91 -9.09
N LEU A 8 11.04 23.98 -9.55
CA LEU A 8 9.60 24.19 -9.39
C LEU A 8 8.78 23.09 -10.09
N ALA A 9 9.13 22.72 -11.33
CA ALA A 9 8.45 21.65 -12.06
C ALA A 9 8.57 20.29 -11.34
N LYS A 10 9.74 19.96 -10.78
CA LYS A 10 9.93 18.74 -9.96
C LYS A 10 9.10 18.77 -8.68
N SER A 11 9.04 19.92 -8.00
CA SER A 11 8.24 20.10 -6.79
C SER A 11 6.74 19.91 -7.07
N VAL A 12 6.22 20.52 -8.13
CA VAL A 12 4.82 20.36 -8.56
C VAL A 12 4.53 18.91 -8.94
N GLN A 13 5.40 18.26 -9.72
CA GLN A 13 5.23 16.85 -10.09
C GLN A 13 5.22 15.93 -8.85
N GLY A 14 6.05 16.23 -7.85
CA GLY A 14 6.06 15.52 -6.57
C GLY A 14 4.75 15.68 -5.81
N ALA A 15 4.24 16.90 -5.70
CA ALA A 15 2.96 17.19 -5.05
C ALA A 15 1.79 16.49 -5.76
N VAL A 16 1.73 16.54 -7.10
CA VAL A 16 0.71 15.85 -7.90
C VAL A 16 0.77 14.34 -7.65
N SER A 17 1.97 13.76 -7.66
CA SER A 17 2.13 12.32 -7.43
C SER A 17 1.72 11.92 -6.01
N TYR A 18 2.02 12.77 -5.01
CA TYR A 18 1.60 12.58 -3.63
C TYR A 18 0.07 12.58 -3.50
N HIS A 19 -0.61 13.59 -4.04
CA HIS A 19 -2.07 13.67 -3.97
C HIS A 19 -2.76 12.55 -4.75
N ALA A 20 -2.21 12.16 -5.91
CA ALA A 20 -2.72 11.01 -6.66
C ALA A 20 -2.55 9.69 -5.88
N GLY A 21 -1.44 9.53 -5.15
CA GLY A 21 -1.24 8.40 -4.24
C GLY A 21 -2.27 8.38 -3.12
N ARG A 22 -2.48 9.53 -2.44
CA ARG A 22 -3.49 9.67 -1.38
C ARG A 22 -4.91 9.37 -1.87
N ALA A 23 -5.27 9.82 -3.08
CA ALA A 23 -6.58 9.51 -3.66
C ALA A 23 -6.73 8.00 -3.93
N ALA A 24 -5.68 7.34 -4.40
CA ALA A 24 -5.67 5.89 -4.59
C ALA A 24 -5.79 5.13 -3.26
N GLU A 25 -5.07 5.55 -2.21
CA GLU A 25 -5.20 4.97 -0.85
C GLU A 25 -6.65 5.02 -0.34
N LEU A 26 -7.30 6.18 -0.47
CA LEU A 26 -8.70 6.36 -0.07
C LEU A 26 -9.63 5.44 -0.87
N GLN A 27 -9.48 5.41 -2.19
CA GLN A 27 -10.28 4.55 -3.07
C GLN A 27 -10.16 3.07 -2.70
N VAL A 28 -8.93 2.61 -2.42
CA VAL A 28 -8.66 1.22 -2.02
C VAL A 28 -9.28 0.95 -0.66
N SER A 29 -9.08 1.82 0.32
CA SER A 29 -9.66 1.67 1.66
C SER A 29 -11.19 1.55 1.60
N ASP A 30 -11.85 2.40 0.82
CA ASP A 30 -13.30 2.35 0.63
C ASP A 30 -13.76 1.06 -0.06
N ASP A 31 -12.96 0.51 -0.98
CA ASP A 31 -13.26 -0.76 -1.61
C ASP A 31 -13.20 -1.94 -0.64
N TYR A 32 -12.18 -2.01 0.20
CA TYR A 32 -12.09 -3.00 1.27
C TYR A 32 -13.25 -2.86 2.26
N ARG A 33 -13.59 -1.64 2.68
CA ARG A 33 -14.75 -1.40 3.56
C ARG A 33 -16.05 -1.88 2.95
N ARG A 34 -16.28 -1.64 1.65
CA ARG A 34 -17.47 -2.16 0.94
C ARG A 34 -17.50 -3.70 0.91
N ARG A 35 -16.34 -4.35 0.95
CA ARG A 35 -16.21 -5.82 1.02
C ARG A 35 -16.31 -6.37 2.44
N GLY A 36 -16.49 -5.52 3.46
CA GLY A 36 -16.68 -5.91 4.86
C GLY A 36 -15.41 -5.92 5.71
N PHE A 37 -14.30 -5.38 5.21
CA PHE A 37 -13.06 -5.25 5.99
C PHE A 37 -13.03 -3.91 6.73
N ASP A 38 -12.62 -3.91 8.00
CA ASP A 38 -12.43 -2.67 8.75
C ASP A 38 -11.03 -2.10 8.56
N LEU A 39 -10.91 -0.77 8.54
CA LEU A 39 -9.59 -0.14 8.46
C LEU A 39 -8.97 -0.07 9.86
N ALA A 40 -7.83 -0.75 10.06
CA ALA A 40 -7.05 -0.65 11.29
C ALA A 40 -6.15 0.60 11.26
N HIS A 41 -5.41 0.80 10.17
CA HIS A 41 -4.50 1.95 10.00
C HIS A 41 -4.32 2.36 8.55
N GLU A 42 -4.13 3.66 8.34
CA GLU A 42 -3.58 4.24 7.11
C GLU A 42 -2.13 4.65 7.36
N ARG A 43 -1.27 4.39 6.37
CA ARG A 43 0.14 4.84 6.32
C ARG A 43 0.88 4.57 7.61
N TRP A 44 0.71 3.36 8.13
CA TRP A 44 1.34 2.94 9.37
C TRP A 44 2.86 2.94 9.18
N ARG A 45 3.59 3.53 10.14
CA ARG A 45 5.04 3.68 10.08
C ARG A 45 5.70 2.93 11.21
N GLY A 46 6.43 1.88 10.85
CA GLY A 46 7.35 1.17 11.72
C GLY A 46 8.80 1.60 11.48
N LYS A 47 9.72 0.97 12.22
CA LYS A 47 11.16 1.16 12.06
C LYS A 47 11.65 0.66 10.70
N ALA A 48 11.03 -0.39 10.17
CA ALA A 48 11.43 -0.99 8.90
C ALA A 48 10.91 -0.23 7.67
N GLY A 49 9.83 0.54 7.81
CA GLY A 49 9.18 1.24 6.71
C GLY A 49 7.70 1.54 6.94
N GLU A 50 7.07 2.07 5.89
CA GLU A 50 5.64 2.41 5.85
C GLU A 50 4.85 1.27 5.17
N ILE A 51 3.63 1.02 5.68
CA ILE A 51 2.60 0.19 5.04
C ILE A 51 1.41 1.12 4.73
N ASP A 52 0.94 1.11 3.48
CA ASP A 52 -0.06 2.07 3.02
C ASP A 52 -1.41 1.88 3.70
N LEU A 53 -1.91 0.65 3.78
CA LEU A 53 -3.16 0.32 4.50
C LEU A 53 -3.02 -0.98 5.28
N ILE A 54 -3.65 -1.03 6.45
CA ILE A 54 -3.80 -2.23 7.27
C ILE A 54 -5.29 -2.44 7.52
N MET A 55 -5.84 -3.54 7.03
CA MET A 55 -7.26 -3.89 7.16
C MET A 55 -7.43 -5.05 8.16
N ARG A 56 -8.59 -5.11 8.81
CA ARG A 56 -9.07 -6.23 9.60
C ARG A 56 -9.93 -7.16 8.76
N ASP A 57 -9.67 -8.45 8.89
CA ASP A 57 -10.49 -9.54 8.35
C ASP A 57 -10.89 -10.46 9.50
N GLY A 58 -11.92 -10.07 10.26
CA GLY A 58 -12.22 -10.66 11.56
C GLY A 58 -11.03 -10.54 12.52
N ASP A 59 -10.49 -11.67 12.96
CA ASP A 59 -9.30 -11.74 13.81
C ASP A 59 -7.97 -11.67 13.02
N GLY A 60 -8.04 -11.63 11.69
CA GLY A 60 -6.89 -11.53 10.81
C GLY A 60 -6.52 -10.10 10.42
N ILE A 61 -5.35 -9.97 9.81
CA ILE A 61 -4.81 -8.72 9.27
C ILE A 61 -4.52 -8.85 7.78
N VAL A 62 -4.93 -7.86 7.00
CA VAL A 62 -4.52 -7.70 5.61
C VAL A 62 -3.63 -6.46 5.49
N PHE A 63 -2.37 -6.65 5.11
CA PHE A 63 -1.46 -5.56 4.77
C PHE A 63 -1.56 -5.27 3.28
N VAL A 64 -1.91 -4.04 2.92
CA VAL A 64 -2.14 -3.65 1.52
C VAL A 64 -1.13 -2.59 1.10
N GLU A 65 -0.37 -2.89 0.05
CA GLU A 65 0.45 -1.90 -0.67
C GLU A 65 -0.38 -1.33 -1.84
N VAL A 66 -0.44 0.00 -1.96
CA VAL A 66 -1.22 0.70 -2.99
C VAL A 66 -0.29 1.24 -4.07
N LYS A 67 -0.57 0.90 -5.33
CA LYS A 67 0.22 1.36 -6.48
C LYS A 67 -0.63 2.12 -7.48
N LYS A 68 -0.43 3.43 -7.50
CA LYS A 68 -0.91 4.30 -8.58
C LYS A 68 0.04 4.23 -9.78
N SER A 69 -0.47 3.88 -10.95
CA SER A 69 0.31 3.84 -12.19
C SER A 69 -0.52 4.28 -13.41
N LYS A 70 0.10 4.31 -14.60
CA LYS A 70 -0.61 4.55 -15.87
C LYS A 70 -1.48 3.35 -16.27
N SER A 71 -0.94 2.15 -16.10
CA SER A 71 -1.59 0.85 -16.33
C SER A 71 -1.18 -0.15 -15.25
N HIS A 72 -2.01 -1.16 -14.99
CA HIS A 72 -1.71 -2.21 -13.99
C HIS A 72 -0.40 -2.96 -14.31
N ASP A 73 -0.12 -3.27 -15.58
CA ASP A 73 1.11 -3.95 -16.00
C ASP A 73 2.38 -3.21 -15.56
N SER A 74 2.36 -1.88 -15.68
CA SER A 74 3.49 -1.05 -15.26
C SER A 74 3.67 -1.06 -13.72
N ALA A 75 2.61 -1.30 -12.95
CA ALA A 75 2.71 -1.41 -11.49
C ALA A 75 3.25 -2.79 -11.06
N LEU A 76 2.84 -3.86 -11.74
CA LEU A 76 3.33 -5.22 -11.53
C LEU A 76 4.84 -5.33 -11.73
N GLN A 77 5.38 -4.75 -12.81
CA GLN A 77 6.83 -4.73 -13.08
C GLN A 77 7.64 -4.01 -11.99
N ARG A 78 7.00 -3.16 -11.18
CA ARG A 78 7.64 -2.43 -10.08
C ARG A 78 7.60 -3.19 -8.77
N LEU A 79 6.96 -4.36 -8.66
CA LEU A 79 7.05 -5.18 -7.46
C LEU A 79 8.44 -5.84 -7.42
N ASN A 80 9.25 -5.46 -6.43
CA ASN A 80 10.59 -6.02 -6.27
C ASN A 80 10.77 -6.64 -4.88
N ARG A 81 11.73 -7.59 -4.79
CA ARG A 81 12.06 -8.33 -3.56
C ARG A 81 12.45 -7.43 -2.38
N LYS A 82 13.02 -6.25 -2.65
CA LYS A 82 13.41 -5.29 -1.59
C LYS A 82 12.18 -4.66 -0.94
N GLN A 83 11.17 -4.30 -1.73
CA GLN A 83 9.89 -3.79 -1.23
C GLN A 83 9.15 -4.85 -0.41
N MET A 84 9.04 -6.07 -0.93
CA MET A 84 8.41 -7.18 -0.21
C MET A 84 9.06 -7.40 1.16
N ARG A 85 10.40 -7.48 1.22
CA ARG A 85 11.14 -7.63 2.49
C ARG A 85 10.89 -6.47 3.46
N ARG A 86 10.76 -5.24 2.95
CA ARG A 86 10.45 -4.07 3.77
C ARG A 86 9.05 -4.20 4.39
N ILE A 87 8.05 -4.58 3.57
CA ILE A 87 6.67 -4.76 4.01
C ILE A 87 6.59 -5.89 5.06
N TYR A 88 7.24 -7.03 4.82
CA TYR A 88 7.28 -8.13 5.79
C TYR A 88 7.82 -7.70 7.16
N ARG A 89 8.95 -6.98 7.19
CA ARG A 89 9.52 -6.50 8.46
C ARG A 89 8.63 -5.48 9.17
N SER A 90 7.98 -4.60 8.41
CA SER A 90 7.00 -3.66 8.95
C SER A 90 5.78 -4.41 9.51
N ALA A 91 5.32 -5.46 8.82
CA ALA A 91 4.21 -6.29 9.26
C ALA A 91 4.56 -7.08 10.53
N GLU A 92 5.76 -7.67 10.63
CA GLU A 92 6.24 -8.33 11.85
C GLU A 92 6.20 -7.39 13.07
N GLU A 93 6.60 -6.12 12.89
CA GLU A 93 6.52 -5.11 13.95
C GLU A 93 5.08 -4.78 14.34
N PHE A 94 4.18 -4.68 13.37
CA PHE A 94 2.75 -4.47 13.62
C PHE A 94 2.11 -5.66 14.37
N ILE A 95 2.34 -6.88 13.86
CA ILE A 95 1.83 -8.15 14.41
C ILE A 95 2.31 -8.37 15.85
N GLY A 96 3.51 -7.90 16.20
CA GLY A 96 4.01 -7.95 17.57
C GLY A 96 3.12 -7.23 18.60
N GLY A 97 2.24 -6.32 18.16
CA GLY A 97 1.24 -5.65 19.00
C GLY A 97 -0.14 -6.32 19.00
N GLU A 98 -0.37 -7.34 18.18
CA GLU A 98 -1.66 -8.03 18.09
C GLU A 98 -1.88 -9.02 19.24
N PRO A 99 -3.12 -9.24 19.71
CA PRO A 99 -3.41 -10.16 20.82
C PRO A 99 -2.94 -11.59 20.58
N LYS A 100 -3.00 -12.06 19.33
CA LYS A 100 -2.52 -13.40 18.92
C LYS A 100 -1.03 -13.39 18.55
N GLY A 101 -0.39 -12.23 18.51
CA GLY A 101 1.00 -12.08 18.09
C GLY A 101 1.26 -12.80 16.76
N ALA A 102 2.31 -13.62 16.71
CA ALA A 102 2.69 -14.40 15.53
C ALA A 102 1.64 -15.46 15.09
N LEU A 103 0.60 -15.73 15.89
CA LEU A 103 -0.52 -16.61 15.51
C LEU A 103 -1.67 -15.84 14.83
N THR A 104 -1.53 -14.53 14.64
CA THR A 104 -2.50 -13.73 13.89
C THR A 104 -2.48 -14.19 12.43
N ASP A 105 -3.65 -14.43 11.84
CA ASP A 105 -3.74 -14.74 10.42
C ASP A 105 -3.40 -13.49 9.60
N VAL A 106 -2.55 -13.65 8.60
CA VAL A 106 -1.94 -12.52 7.89
C VAL A 106 -1.99 -12.76 6.40
N ARG A 107 -2.51 -11.76 5.70
CA ARG A 107 -2.54 -11.69 4.25
C ARG A 107 -1.82 -10.45 3.76
N PHE A 108 -1.14 -10.56 2.62
CA PHE A 108 -0.52 -9.42 1.96
C PHE A 108 -1.10 -9.21 0.56
N ASP A 109 -1.69 -8.04 0.36
CA ASP A 109 -2.35 -7.70 -0.89
C ASP A 109 -1.63 -6.54 -1.59
N VAL A 110 -1.77 -6.49 -2.91
CA VAL A 110 -1.37 -5.34 -3.72
C VAL A 110 -2.58 -4.78 -4.43
N ALA A 111 -2.90 -3.51 -4.18
CA ALA A 111 -3.94 -2.79 -4.87
C ALA A 111 -3.35 -1.91 -5.98
N LEU A 112 -3.84 -2.09 -7.21
CA LEU A 112 -3.39 -1.38 -8.39
C LEU A 112 -4.48 -0.41 -8.85
N VAL A 113 -4.14 0.88 -8.93
CA VAL A 113 -5.06 1.92 -9.42
C VAL A 113 -4.48 2.57 -10.66
N ASP A 114 -5.13 2.34 -11.80
CA ASP A 114 -4.70 2.92 -13.08
C ASP A 114 -5.14 4.39 -13.24
N GLN A 115 -4.72 5.05 -14.32
CA GLN A 115 -5.00 6.49 -14.54
C GLN A 115 -6.48 6.85 -14.69
N THR A 116 -7.34 5.87 -15.01
CA THR A 116 -8.79 6.04 -15.11
C THR A 116 -9.49 5.83 -13.77
N GLY A 117 -8.76 5.34 -12.76
CA GLY A 117 -9.31 4.94 -11.47
C GLY A 117 -9.73 3.48 -11.44
N ASP A 118 -9.39 2.67 -12.45
CA ASP A 118 -9.69 1.25 -12.42
C ASP A 118 -8.85 0.55 -11.34
N LEU A 119 -9.54 -0.12 -10.42
CA LEU A 119 -8.96 -0.77 -9.25
C LEU A 119 -8.91 -2.28 -9.46
N ARG A 120 -7.70 -2.84 -9.37
CA ARG A 120 -7.48 -4.28 -9.30
C ARG A 120 -6.75 -4.64 -8.01
N ILE A 121 -7.29 -5.61 -7.27
CA ILE A 121 -6.64 -6.16 -6.07
C ILE A 121 -6.03 -7.52 -6.43
N LEU A 122 -4.77 -7.69 -6.05
CA LEU A 122 -4.06 -8.97 -6.08
C LEU A 122 -3.96 -9.47 -4.65
N GLU A 123 -4.85 -10.38 -4.30
CA GLU A 123 -4.85 -10.99 -2.97
C GLU A 123 -3.71 -11.99 -2.84
N ASN A 124 -3.13 -12.11 -1.65
CA ASN A 124 -1.99 -13.00 -1.39
C ASN A 124 -0.82 -12.75 -2.37
N ALA A 125 -0.56 -11.49 -2.70
CA ALA A 125 0.47 -11.09 -3.65
C ALA A 125 1.88 -11.57 -3.24
N PHE A 126 2.08 -11.82 -1.94
CA PHE A 126 3.28 -12.41 -1.37
C PHE A 126 2.94 -13.17 -0.07
N GLY A 127 3.60 -14.31 0.19
CA GLY A 127 3.36 -15.11 1.41
C GLY A 127 3.44 -16.63 1.22
N HIS A 128 3.71 -17.10 0.00
CA HIS A 128 4.01 -18.50 -0.28
C HIS A 128 5.47 -18.63 -0.71
N ASP A 129 6.35 -18.93 0.25
CA ASP A 129 7.58 -19.68 0.05
C ASP A 129 7.51 -20.92 0.96
#